data_AF-A0A2E1HK16-F1
#
_entry.id   AF-A0A2E1HK16-F1
#
_cell.length_a   1.000
_cell.length_b   1.000
_cell.length_c   1.000
_cell.angle_alpha   90.00
_cell.angle_beta   90.00
_cell.angle_gamma   90.00
#
_symmetry.space_group_name_H-M   'P 1'
#
loop_
_entity.id
_entity.type
_entity.pdbx_description
1 polymer ?
#
loop_
_entity_poly.entity_id
_entity_poly.type
_entity_poly.pdbx_seq_one_letter_code
_entity_poly.pdbx_strand_id
1 'polypeptide(L)'
;MTSIITNTSAMTALQSLQSINNALDTTQARISTGYRVSEAQDNAAYWSIATTMRSDNNALSAVSDSLGIGAATVDAAYTGLNSAKDMLDTIKAKLTTATSDGVDKSKVQSEITALQGQLQTIAESASFSGQNWLSTGSSAALSKEIVSSIARDATGSLTVGSIAVDITNVRLFADDGAGTDTGILNKTIDLTKYSNTSGVAATVETSAVSFAAADDLVTFSVKIGGGAAKTVEITDQTLLDAGLTDTTIRSNADLAAVLTQALKDADITGIDVAIDASDNVVLSSTDTFSLGDAAASGTTGITAASIGLNTTATTTSAASAGAAAVDTIDITSASVTDIKN
;
A
#
# COMPACT_ATOMS: atom_id res chain seq x y z
N MET A 1 -12.74 69.63 -74.12
CA MET A 1 -11.53 69.25 -74.89
C MET A 1 -11.50 67.73 -75.00
N THR A 2 -11.81 67.19 -76.17
CA THR A 2 -11.70 65.77 -76.49
C THR A 2 -10.40 65.55 -77.24
N SER A 3 -9.40 64.93 -76.60
CA SER A 3 -8.15 64.55 -77.25
C SER A 3 -8.28 63.14 -77.83
N ILE A 4 -7.98 62.95 -79.12
CA ILE A 4 -7.94 61.62 -79.76
C ILE A 4 -6.79 60.76 -79.21
N ILE A 5 -5.74 61.40 -78.72
CA ILE A 5 -4.49 60.75 -78.29
C ILE A 5 -4.59 60.28 -76.83
N THR A 6 -5.50 60.85 -76.04
CA THR A 6 -5.65 60.54 -74.61
C THR A 6 -7.13 60.36 -74.29
N ASN A 7 -7.59 59.11 -74.33
CA ASN A 7 -8.98 58.76 -74.03
C ASN A 7 -9.16 58.60 -72.52
N THR A 8 -9.57 59.68 -71.86
CA THR A 8 -9.77 59.72 -70.41
C THR A 8 -10.85 58.75 -69.94
N SER A 9 -11.96 58.61 -70.68
CA SER A 9 -13.03 57.66 -70.36
C SER A 9 -12.55 56.21 -70.39
N ALA A 10 -11.71 55.84 -71.36
CA ALA A 10 -11.12 54.51 -71.45
C ALA A 10 -10.09 54.25 -70.32
N MET A 11 -9.31 55.27 -69.93
CA MET A 11 -8.39 55.14 -68.78
C MET A 11 -9.13 54.95 -67.46
N THR A 12 -10.24 55.66 -67.23
CA THR A 12 -11.09 55.47 -66.04
C THR A 12 -11.74 54.10 -66.01
N ALA A 13 -12.20 53.60 -67.16
CA ALA A 13 -12.73 52.24 -67.28
C ALA A 13 -11.64 51.18 -66.99
N LEU A 14 -10.42 51.37 -67.50
CA LEU A 14 -9.29 50.48 -67.23
C LEU A 14 -8.91 50.47 -65.75
N GLN A 15 -8.88 51.63 -65.09
CA GLN A 15 -8.60 51.74 -63.65
C GLN A 15 -9.68 51.04 -62.81
N SER A 16 -10.95 51.15 -63.22
CA SER A 16 -12.06 50.42 -62.58
C SER A 16 -11.93 48.91 -62.78
N LEU A 17 -11.58 48.47 -64.00
CA LEU A 17 -11.36 47.05 -64.30
C LEU A 17 -10.18 46.46 -63.51
N GLN A 18 -9.07 47.20 -63.39
CA GLN A 18 -7.93 46.81 -62.56
C GLN A 18 -8.33 46.69 -61.08
N SER A 19 -9.13 47.64 -60.57
CA SER A 19 -9.66 47.57 -59.20
C SER A 19 -10.56 46.35 -58.97
N ILE A 20 -11.42 46.01 -59.93
CA ILE A 20 -12.30 44.84 -59.85
C ILE A 20 -11.48 43.54 -59.86
N ASN A 21 -10.48 43.44 -60.75
CA ASN A 21 -9.61 42.26 -60.80
C ASN A 21 -8.83 42.08 -59.49
N ASN A 22 -8.26 43.14 -58.93
CA ASN A 22 -7.57 43.08 -57.63
C ASN A 22 -8.50 42.61 -56.49
N ALA A 23 -9.75 43.09 -56.48
CA ALA A 23 -10.74 42.66 -55.49
C ALA A 23 -11.14 41.19 -55.69
N LEU A 24 -11.28 40.74 -56.94
CA LEU A 24 -11.60 39.37 -57.31
C LEU A 24 -10.47 38.40 -56.91
N ASP A 25 -9.21 38.74 -57.19
CA ASP A 25 -8.04 37.96 -56.78
C ASP A 25 -7.96 37.82 -55.26
N THR A 26 -8.19 38.91 -54.52
CA THR A 26 -8.22 38.89 -53.05
C THR A 26 -9.34 37.96 -52.55
N THR A 27 -10.51 38.01 -53.18
CA THR A 27 -11.66 37.18 -52.78
C THR A 27 -11.39 35.71 -53.08
N GLN A 28 -10.80 35.39 -54.23
CA GLN A 28 -10.37 34.03 -54.56
C GLN A 28 -9.30 33.51 -53.62
N ALA A 29 -8.31 34.32 -53.26
CA ALA A 29 -7.26 33.95 -52.30
C ALA A 29 -7.86 33.61 -50.92
N ARG A 30 -8.84 34.39 -50.45
CA ARG A 30 -9.57 34.10 -49.20
C ARG A 30 -10.42 32.84 -49.28
N ILE A 31 -11.06 32.56 -50.42
CA ILE A 31 -11.83 31.33 -50.63
C ILE A 31 -10.90 30.10 -50.65
N SER A 32 -9.76 30.22 -51.34
CA SER A 32 -8.77 29.14 -51.47
C SER A 32 -8.11 28.79 -50.14
N THR A 33 -7.70 29.80 -49.38
CA THR A 33 -7.02 29.61 -48.08
C THR A 33 -8.00 29.39 -46.92
N GLY A 34 -9.24 29.84 -47.05
CA GLY A 34 -10.21 29.92 -45.97
C GLY A 34 -9.89 31.01 -44.93
N TYR A 35 -8.86 31.83 -45.13
CA TYR A 35 -8.46 32.89 -44.18
C TYR A 35 -8.82 34.27 -44.71
N ARG A 36 -9.39 35.10 -43.83
CA ARG A 36 -9.64 36.52 -44.12
C ARG A 36 -8.34 37.34 -44.22
N VAL A 37 -7.32 36.95 -43.46
CA VAL A 37 -5.96 37.52 -43.42
C VAL A 37 -5.00 36.35 -43.57
N SER A 38 -4.40 36.18 -44.75
CA SER A 38 -3.54 35.02 -45.04
C SER A 38 -2.06 35.37 -44.85
N GLU A 39 -1.68 36.60 -45.17
CA GLU A 39 -0.30 37.06 -45.13
C GLU A 39 -0.10 38.20 -44.13
N ALA A 40 1.13 38.36 -43.64
CA ALA A 40 1.49 39.46 -42.73
C ALA A 40 1.32 40.84 -43.40
N GLN A 41 1.37 40.89 -44.73
CA GLN A 41 1.18 42.13 -45.52
C GLN A 41 -0.27 42.63 -45.48
N ASP A 42 -1.25 41.72 -45.35
CA ASP A 42 -2.68 42.07 -45.30
C ASP A 42 -3.03 42.79 -44.00
N ASN A 43 -2.53 42.25 -42.87
CA ASN A 43 -2.67 42.84 -41.54
C ASN A 43 -1.71 42.17 -40.56
N ALA A 44 -0.55 42.80 -40.31
CA ALA A 44 0.50 42.21 -39.48
C ALA A 44 0.03 41.87 -38.05
N ALA A 45 -0.82 42.71 -37.44
CA ALA A 45 -1.29 42.49 -36.07
C ALA A 45 -2.23 41.27 -35.98
N TYR A 46 -3.25 41.21 -36.84
CA TYR A 46 -4.19 40.07 -36.85
C TYR A 46 -3.51 38.78 -37.31
N TRP A 47 -2.61 38.87 -38.29
CA TRP A 47 -1.85 37.71 -38.75
C TRP A 47 -0.96 37.15 -37.64
N SER A 48 -0.29 38.00 -36.86
CA SER A 48 0.54 37.57 -35.73
C SER A 48 -0.28 36.90 -34.64
N ILE A 49 -1.41 37.49 -34.24
CA ILE A 49 -2.31 36.90 -33.22
C ILE A 49 -2.87 35.56 -33.72
N ALA A 50 -3.35 35.50 -34.96
CA ALA A 50 -3.92 34.27 -35.54
C ALA A 50 -2.88 33.16 -35.67
N THR A 51 -1.63 33.50 -36.04
CA THR A 51 -0.52 32.55 -36.12
C THR A 51 -0.17 32.00 -34.74
N THR A 52 -0.10 32.85 -33.71
CA THR A 52 0.10 32.41 -32.33
C THR A 52 -1.04 31.51 -31.86
N MET A 53 -2.29 31.88 -32.10
CA MET A 53 -3.45 31.03 -31.74
C MET A 53 -3.43 29.67 -32.45
N ARG A 54 -3.03 29.63 -33.73
CA ARG A 54 -2.90 28.37 -34.48
C ARG A 54 -1.76 27.51 -33.93
N SER A 55 -0.64 28.12 -33.56
CA SER A 55 0.44 27.43 -32.86
C SER A 55 -0.01 26.87 -31.50
N ASP A 56 -0.77 27.66 -30.73
CA ASP A 56 -1.31 27.23 -29.44
C ASP A 56 -2.30 26.07 -29.60
N ASN A 57 -3.14 26.11 -30.63
CA ASN A 57 -4.06 25.01 -30.92
C ASN A 57 -3.33 23.71 -31.25
N ASN A 58 -2.29 23.76 -32.09
CA ASN A 58 -1.45 22.60 -32.40
C ASN A 58 -0.76 22.05 -31.14
N ALA A 59 -0.26 22.94 -30.28
CA ALA A 59 0.36 22.57 -29.02
C ALA A 59 -0.65 21.89 -28.08
N LEU A 60 -1.86 22.43 -27.94
CA LEU A 60 -2.94 21.82 -27.15
C LEU A 60 -3.39 20.47 -27.71
N SER A 61 -3.40 20.28 -29.03
CA SER A 61 -3.66 18.98 -29.64
C SER A 61 -2.62 17.95 -29.22
N ALA A 62 -1.33 18.31 -29.22
CA ALA A 62 -0.27 17.43 -28.76
C ALA A 62 -0.38 17.12 -27.24
N VAL A 63 -0.83 18.09 -26.43
CA VAL A 63 -1.14 17.85 -25.01
C VAL A 63 -2.31 16.86 -24.86
N SER A 64 -3.36 17.00 -25.66
CA SER A 64 -4.49 16.08 -25.66
C SER A 64 -4.07 14.65 -26.02
N ASP A 65 -3.20 14.50 -27.02
CA ASP A 65 -2.65 13.19 -27.41
C ASP A 65 -1.79 12.61 -26.28
N SER A 66 -0.96 13.45 -25.63
CA SER A 66 -0.15 13.03 -24.49
C SER A 66 -0.99 12.60 -23.28
N LEU A 67 -2.09 13.30 -22.99
CA LEU A 67 -3.05 12.91 -21.96
C LEU A 67 -3.75 11.59 -22.32
N GLY A 68 -4.09 11.36 -23.59
CA GLY A 68 -4.65 10.09 -24.06
C GLY A 68 -3.70 8.92 -23.85
N ILE A 69 -2.41 9.09 -24.15
CA ILE A 69 -1.36 8.10 -23.88
C ILE A 69 -1.22 7.87 -22.37
N GLY A 70 -1.25 8.95 -21.58
CA GLY A 70 -1.21 8.87 -20.11
C GLY A 70 -2.38 8.06 -19.54
N ALA A 71 -3.61 8.35 -19.98
CA ALA A 71 -4.81 7.62 -19.57
C ALA A 71 -4.72 6.13 -19.94
N ALA A 72 -4.34 5.80 -21.17
CA ALA A 72 -4.19 4.41 -21.59
C ALA A 72 -3.09 3.65 -20.81
N THR A 73 -2.03 4.34 -20.39
CA THR A 73 -0.98 3.75 -19.54
C THR A 73 -1.51 3.45 -18.14
N VAL A 74 -2.30 4.37 -17.57
CA VAL A 74 -2.97 4.16 -16.27
C VAL A 74 -3.96 3.00 -16.36
N ASP A 75 -4.75 2.91 -17.42
CA ASP A 75 -5.74 1.84 -17.62
C ASP A 75 -5.08 0.47 -17.76
N ALA A 76 -3.94 0.38 -18.46
CA ALA A 76 -3.14 -0.84 -18.55
C ALA A 76 -2.63 -1.27 -17.17
N ALA A 77 -2.11 -0.34 -16.38
CA ALA A 77 -1.67 -0.60 -15.02
C ALA A 77 -2.84 -1.03 -14.11
N TYR A 78 -4.00 -0.38 -14.21
CA TYR A 78 -5.19 -0.72 -13.44
C TYR A 78 -5.70 -2.14 -13.77
N THR A 79 -5.75 -2.48 -15.05
CA THR A 79 -6.16 -3.83 -15.51
C THR A 79 -5.19 -4.91 -15.03
N GLY A 80 -3.89 -4.62 -15.08
CA GLY A 80 -2.85 -5.51 -14.56
C GLY A 80 -2.97 -5.73 -13.05
N LEU A 81 -3.25 -4.67 -12.27
CA LEU A 81 -3.49 -4.76 -10.83
C LEU A 81 -4.73 -5.59 -10.50
N ASN A 82 -5.82 -5.42 -11.23
CA ASN A 82 -7.04 -6.19 -10.98
C ASN A 82 -6.81 -7.69 -11.25
N SER A 83 -6.10 -8.01 -12.34
CA SER A 83 -5.71 -9.40 -12.64
C SER A 83 -4.77 -9.98 -11.59
N ALA A 84 -3.82 -9.18 -11.09
CA ALA A 84 -2.92 -9.59 -10.01
C ALA A 84 -3.67 -9.87 -8.71
N LYS A 85 -4.68 -9.06 -8.38
CA LYS A 85 -5.56 -9.28 -7.23
C LYS A 85 -6.29 -10.62 -7.32
N ASP A 86 -6.88 -10.94 -8.46
CA ASP A 86 -7.62 -12.21 -8.64
C ASP A 86 -6.68 -13.43 -8.53
N MET A 87 -5.44 -13.30 -8.99
CA MET A 87 -4.40 -14.34 -8.79
C MET A 87 -4.00 -14.48 -7.32
N LEU A 88 -3.85 -13.37 -6.58
CA LEU A 88 -3.58 -13.40 -5.14
C LEU A 88 -4.71 -14.07 -4.36
N ASP A 89 -5.97 -13.80 -4.71
CA ASP A 89 -7.13 -14.46 -4.09
C ASP A 89 -7.10 -15.98 -4.34
N THR A 90 -6.66 -16.39 -5.52
CA THR A 90 -6.47 -17.81 -5.86
C THR A 90 -5.32 -18.45 -5.05
N ILE A 91 -4.18 -17.77 -4.93
CA ILE A 91 -3.06 -18.22 -4.09
C ILE A 91 -3.50 -18.35 -2.63
N LYS A 92 -4.24 -17.38 -2.11
CA LYS A 92 -4.79 -17.42 -0.75
C LYS A 92 -5.72 -18.62 -0.53
N ALA A 93 -6.59 -18.91 -1.48
CA ALA A 93 -7.44 -20.10 -1.43
C ALA A 93 -6.61 -21.39 -1.40
N LYS A 94 -5.56 -21.49 -2.23
CA LYS A 94 -4.64 -22.64 -2.25
C LYS A 94 -3.87 -22.81 -0.94
N LEU A 95 -3.36 -21.72 -0.38
CA LEU A 95 -2.72 -21.72 0.94
C LEU A 95 -3.67 -22.19 2.04
N THR A 96 -4.93 -21.73 2.02
CA THR A 96 -5.96 -22.19 2.96
C THR A 96 -6.26 -23.68 2.79
N THR A 97 -6.28 -24.20 1.56
CA THR A 97 -6.45 -25.66 1.36
C THR A 97 -5.23 -26.45 1.85
N ALA A 98 -4.03 -25.88 1.77
CA ALA A 98 -2.80 -26.51 2.25
C ALA A 98 -2.72 -26.67 3.77
N THR A 99 -3.54 -25.93 4.54
CA THR A 99 -3.62 -26.09 6.00
C THR A 99 -4.48 -27.27 6.45
N SER A 100 -5.20 -27.91 5.52
CA SER A 100 -6.04 -29.07 5.84
C SER A 100 -5.21 -30.34 5.97
N ASP A 101 -5.47 -31.14 6.99
CA ASP A 101 -4.78 -32.42 7.21
C ASP A 101 -5.03 -33.39 6.05
N GLY A 102 -3.96 -34.05 5.59
CA GLY A 102 -3.99 -35.04 4.50
C GLY A 102 -3.71 -34.48 3.10
N VAL A 103 -3.40 -33.19 2.95
CA VAL A 103 -3.01 -32.58 1.67
C VAL A 103 -1.50 -32.71 1.40
N ASP A 104 -1.14 -33.06 0.16
CA ASP A 104 0.24 -33.11 -0.32
C ASP A 104 0.78 -31.69 -0.58
N LYS A 105 1.46 -31.12 0.42
CA LYS A 105 2.01 -29.76 0.39
C LYS A 105 2.99 -29.53 -0.76
N SER A 106 3.70 -30.56 -1.23
CA SER A 106 4.66 -30.42 -2.33
C SER A 106 3.94 -30.12 -3.66
N LYS A 107 2.80 -30.76 -3.91
CA LYS A 107 2.00 -30.49 -5.12
C LYS A 107 1.33 -29.13 -5.07
N VAL A 108 0.80 -28.73 -3.90
CA VAL A 108 0.21 -27.41 -3.74
C VAL A 108 1.27 -26.31 -3.88
N GLN A 109 2.48 -26.51 -3.37
CA GLN A 109 3.60 -25.58 -3.59
C GLN A 109 3.92 -25.44 -5.09
N SER A 110 3.96 -26.53 -5.85
CA SER A 110 4.20 -26.45 -7.31
C SER A 110 3.12 -25.62 -8.03
N GLU A 111 1.86 -25.70 -7.60
CA GLU A 111 0.79 -24.87 -8.14
C GLU A 111 0.95 -23.40 -7.74
N ILE A 112 1.34 -23.13 -6.49
CA ILE A 112 1.62 -21.76 -6.00
C ILE A 112 2.77 -21.13 -6.78
N THR A 113 3.86 -21.87 -7.03
CA THR A 113 4.99 -21.40 -7.85
C THR A 113 4.58 -21.09 -9.28
N ALA A 114 3.69 -21.89 -9.87
CA ALA A 114 3.14 -21.56 -11.18
C ALA A 114 2.29 -20.27 -11.17
N LEU A 115 1.47 -20.07 -10.13
CA LEU A 115 0.66 -18.87 -9.94
C LEU A 115 1.53 -17.62 -9.69
N GLN A 116 2.62 -17.73 -8.93
CA GLN A 116 3.61 -16.67 -8.74
C GLN A 116 4.25 -16.25 -10.08
N GLY A 117 4.65 -17.22 -10.91
CA GLY A 117 5.18 -16.93 -12.25
C GLY A 117 4.15 -16.28 -13.18
N GLN A 118 2.86 -16.65 -13.07
CA GLN A 118 1.78 -15.97 -13.79
C GLN A 118 1.59 -14.53 -13.31
N LEU A 119 1.69 -14.26 -12.01
CA LEU A 119 1.66 -12.91 -11.43
C LEU A 119 2.78 -12.03 -12.00
N GLN A 120 4.00 -12.56 -12.07
CA GLN A 120 5.13 -11.88 -12.70
C GLN A 120 4.84 -11.56 -14.18
N THR A 121 4.32 -12.55 -14.93
CA THR A 121 3.96 -12.36 -16.34
C THR A 121 2.89 -11.29 -16.54
N ILE A 122 1.87 -11.23 -15.68
CA ILE A 122 0.82 -10.20 -15.71
C ILE A 122 1.43 -8.82 -15.47
N ALA A 123 2.30 -8.69 -14.46
CA ALA A 123 2.95 -7.43 -14.15
C ALA A 123 3.86 -6.97 -15.31
N GLU A 124 4.62 -7.87 -15.93
CA GLU A 124 5.47 -7.57 -17.09
C GLU A 124 4.66 -7.20 -18.35
N SER A 125 3.50 -7.84 -18.54
CA SER A 125 2.62 -7.61 -19.69
C SER A 125 1.80 -6.32 -19.59
N ALA A 126 1.70 -5.70 -18.40
CA ALA A 126 1.03 -4.42 -18.19
C ALA A 126 1.86 -3.22 -18.69
N SER A 127 2.35 -3.32 -19.93
CA SER A 127 3.15 -2.31 -20.60
C SER A 127 2.33 -1.58 -21.67
N PHE A 128 2.39 -0.25 -21.68
CA PHE A 128 1.79 0.59 -22.72
C PHE A 128 2.84 1.54 -23.28
N SER A 129 2.97 1.59 -24.61
CA SER A 129 3.97 2.41 -25.31
C SER A 129 5.40 2.23 -24.80
N GLY A 130 5.77 1.01 -24.36
CA GLY A 130 7.09 0.68 -23.83
C GLY A 130 7.33 1.11 -22.39
N GLN A 131 6.31 1.65 -21.70
CA GLN A 131 6.37 1.97 -20.28
C GLN A 131 5.55 0.95 -19.48
N ASN A 132 6.18 0.37 -18.47
CA ASN A 132 5.52 -0.48 -17.48
C ASN A 132 5.59 0.20 -16.11
N TRP A 133 4.44 0.31 -15.44
CA TRP A 133 4.33 0.94 -14.13
C TRP A 133 4.19 -0.09 -12.99
N LEU A 134 3.91 -1.35 -13.31
CA LEU A 134 3.73 -2.45 -12.35
C LEU A 134 5.01 -3.27 -12.14
N SER A 135 5.86 -3.36 -13.15
CA SER A 135 7.18 -3.97 -13.08
C SER A 135 8.23 -2.93 -13.46
N THR A 136 9.03 -2.51 -12.49
CA THR A 136 10.07 -1.48 -12.67
C THR A 136 11.45 -2.02 -12.36
N GLY A 137 12.43 -1.75 -13.21
CA GLY A 137 13.85 -2.04 -12.93
C GLY A 137 14.54 -0.96 -12.09
N SER A 138 15.80 -1.19 -11.74
CA SER A 138 16.52 -0.45 -10.68
C SER A 138 16.75 1.03 -10.92
N SER A 139 16.73 1.43 -12.19
CA SER A 139 17.00 2.80 -12.62
C SER A 139 15.74 3.52 -13.10
N ALA A 140 14.55 2.93 -12.92
CA ALA A 140 13.31 3.54 -13.36
C ALA A 140 12.90 4.68 -12.43
N ALA A 141 12.65 5.87 -13.00
CA ALA A 141 12.07 6.98 -12.25
C ALA A 141 10.70 6.57 -11.68
N LEU A 142 10.53 6.78 -10.37
CA LEU A 142 9.32 6.42 -9.61
C LEU A 142 8.21 7.47 -9.71
N SER A 143 8.57 8.70 -10.07
CA SER A 143 7.63 9.72 -10.50
C SER A 143 7.53 9.66 -12.02
N LYS A 144 6.34 9.37 -12.54
CA LYS A 144 6.02 9.43 -13.97
C LYS A 144 5.33 10.76 -14.26
N GLU A 145 5.79 11.46 -15.28
CA GLU A 145 5.19 12.74 -15.68
C GLU A 145 4.33 12.58 -16.93
N ILE A 146 3.10 13.06 -16.87
CA ILE A 146 2.20 13.17 -18.01
C ILE A 146 2.03 14.66 -18.32
N VAL A 147 2.28 15.07 -19.56
CA VAL A 147 2.06 16.46 -19.97
C VAL A 147 0.55 16.77 -19.89
N SER A 148 0.19 17.82 -19.15
CA SER A 148 -1.20 18.12 -18.82
C SER A 148 -1.69 19.46 -19.36
N SER A 149 -0.79 20.42 -19.53
CA SER A 149 -1.17 21.76 -19.97
C SER A 149 -0.02 22.50 -20.63
N ILE A 150 -0.38 23.46 -21.46
CA ILE A 150 0.54 24.48 -21.98
C ILE A 150 -0.08 25.83 -21.64
N ALA A 151 0.71 26.69 -21.01
CA ALA A 151 0.34 28.06 -20.72
C ALA A 151 1.34 29.01 -21.39
N ARG A 152 0.85 30.20 -21.75
CA ARG A 152 1.69 31.28 -22.27
C ARG A 152 1.66 32.42 -21.27
N ASP A 153 2.82 32.85 -20.80
CA ASP A 153 2.91 33.96 -19.86
C ASP A 153 2.73 35.32 -20.57
N ALA A 154 2.61 36.39 -19.78
CA ALA A 154 2.45 37.74 -20.30
C ALA A 154 3.67 38.26 -21.10
N THR A 155 4.83 37.58 -20.99
CA THR A 155 6.05 37.87 -21.75
C THR A 155 6.13 37.08 -23.07
N GLY A 156 5.18 36.17 -23.32
CA GLY A 156 5.10 35.33 -24.51
C GLY A 156 5.80 33.99 -24.38
N SER A 157 6.40 33.67 -23.22
CA SER A 157 7.07 32.39 -22.97
C SER A 157 6.05 31.26 -22.79
N LEU A 158 6.36 30.09 -23.33
CA LEU A 158 5.55 28.88 -23.19
C LEU A 158 6.03 28.07 -21.98
N THR A 159 5.12 27.75 -21.08
CA THR A 159 5.36 26.82 -19.98
C THR A 159 4.52 25.56 -20.19
N VAL A 160 5.14 24.41 -19.93
CA VAL A 160 4.48 23.11 -19.99
C VAL A 160 4.20 22.66 -18.56
N GLY A 161 2.95 22.37 -18.25
CA GLY A 161 2.55 21.73 -17.00
C GLY A 161 2.54 20.21 -17.17
N SER A 162 2.98 19.50 -16.13
CA SER A 162 2.91 18.05 -16.03
C SER A 162 2.13 17.62 -14.79
N ILE A 163 1.50 16.45 -14.87
CA ILE A 163 0.94 15.70 -13.75
C ILE A 163 1.98 14.67 -13.35
N ALA A 164 2.48 14.76 -12.12
CA ALA A 164 3.35 13.76 -11.53
C ALA A 164 2.51 12.65 -10.90
N VAL A 165 2.78 11.40 -11.31
CA VAL A 165 2.18 10.18 -10.76
C VAL A 165 3.28 9.41 -10.05
N ASP A 166 3.15 9.27 -8.74
CA ASP A 166 4.04 8.43 -7.94
C ASP A 166 3.60 6.97 -7.99
N ILE A 167 4.43 6.11 -8.59
CA ILE A 167 4.16 4.67 -8.72
C ILE A 167 4.82 3.84 -7.59
N THR A 168 5.40 4.50 -6.58
CA THR A 168 6.14 3.82 -5.50
C THR A 168 5.31 2.78 -4.76
N ASN A 169 4.07 3.11 -4.43
CA ASN A 169 3.15 2.23 -3.70
C ASN A 169 2.18 1.47 -4.62
N VAL A 170 2.43 1.47 -5.93
CA VAL A 170 1.53 0.84 -6.92
C VAL A 170 2.24 -0.29 -7.69
N ARG A 171 3.57 -0.24 -7.76
CA ARG A 171 4.37 -1.28 -8.42
C ARG A 171 4.26 -2.62 -7.69
N LEU A 172 4.03 -3.68 -8.46
CA LEU A 172 3.93 -5.05 -7.97
C LEU A 172 5.32 -5.67 -7.79
N PHE A 173 6.20 -5.47 -8.77
CA PHE A 173 7.58 -5.95 -8.75
C PHE A 173 8.52 -4.77 -8.95
N ALA A 174 9.57 -4.72 -8.15
CA ALA A 174 10.63 -3.75 -8.33
C ALA A 174 11.98 -4.39 -8.00
N ASP A 175 12.86 -4.44 -8.98
CA ASP A 175 14.27 -4.76 -8.78
C ASP A 175 15.01 -3.46 -8.56
N ASP A 176 15.57 -3.21 -7.37
CA ASP A 176 16.33 -1.99 -7.08
C ASP A 176 17.83 -2.10 -7.42
N GLY A 177 18.27 -3.24 -7.97
CA GLY A 177 19.66 -3.49 -8.34
C GLY A 177 20.64 -3.58 -7.16
N ALA A 178 20.18 -3.32 -5.93
CA ALA A 178 20.91 -3.49 -4.67
C ALA A 178 20.51 -4.79 -3.94
N GLY A 179 19.63 -5.60 -4.54
CA GLY A 179 19.12 -6.84 -3.95
C GLY A 179 18.05 -6.59 -2.87
N THR A 180 17.51 -5.38 -2.79
CA THR A 180 16.37 -5.04 -1.93
C THR A 180 15.14 -4.80 -2.79
N ASP A 181 14.39 -5.87 -2.99
CA ASP A 181 13.10 -5.79 -3.65
C ASP A 181 12.15 -4.85 -2.89
N THR A 182 11.50 -3.94 -3.63
CA THR A 182 10.61 -2.92 -3.03
C THR A 182 9.21 -2.91 -3.60
N GLY A 183 8.89 -3.79 -4.55
CA GLY A 183 7.55 -3.95 -5.09
C GLY A 183 6.64 -4.64 -4.09
N ILE A 184 5.33 -4.45 -4.20
CA ILE A 184 4.36 -5.01 -3.23
C ILE A 184 4.52 -6.53 -3.06
N LEU A 185 4.90 -7.24 -4.12
CA LEU A 185 4.94 -8.71 -4.15
C LEU A 185 6.34 -9.29 -3.91
N ASN A 186 7.39 -8.58 -4.31
CA ASN A 186 8.77 -9.04 -4.10
C ASN A 186 9.43 -8.40 -2.87
N LYS A 187 8.86 -7.32 -2.31
CA LYS A 187 9.35 -6.76 -1.06
C LYS A 187 9.26 -7.80 0.04
N THR A 188 10.35 -7.95 0.75
CA THR A 188 10.39 -8.73 1.97
C THR A 188 9.41 -8.15 2.99
N ILE A 189 8.35 -8.89 3.29
CA ILE A 189 7.41 -8.55 4.34
C ILE A 189 8.05 -8.98 5.66
N ASP A 190 8.23 -8.02 6.56
CA ASP A 190 8.68 -8.31 7.90
C ASP A 190 7.53 -8.93 8.70
N LEU A 191 7.53 -10.26 8.81
CA LEU A 191 6.54 -11.01 9.60
C LEU A 191 6.65 -10.68 11.10
N THR A 192 7.71 -10.01 11.57
CA THR A 192 7.80 -9.57 12.98
C THR A 192 6.79 -8.49 13.34
N LYS A 193 6.19 -7.79 12.37
CA LYS A 193 5.01 -6.93 12.59
C LYS A 193 3.74 -7.72 12.94
N TYR A 194 3.73 -9.02 12.65
CA TYR A 194 2.63 -9.94 12.89
C TYR A 194 3.00 -11.10 13.82
N SER A 195 4.24 -11.11 14.35
CA SER A 195 4.71 -12.13 15.29
C SER A 195 4.30 -11.75 16.71
N ASN A 196 3.82 -12.73 17.47
CA ASN A 196 3.53 -12.51 18.88
C ASN A 196 4.82 -12.15 19.62
N THR A 197 4.85 -10.98 20.25
CA THR A 197 5.83 -10.70 21.29
C THR A 197 5.53 -11.66 22.44
N SER A 198 6.50 -12.46 22.88
CA SER A 198 6.36 -13.35 24.05
C SER A 198 7.22 -12.84 25.19
N GLY A 199 6.60 -12.65 26.36
CA GLY A 199 7.30 -12.46 27.63
C GLY A 199 7.21 -13.73 28.45
N VAL A 200 8.36 -14.30 28.83
CA VAL A 200 8.42 -15.42 29.76
C VAL A 200 8.39 -14.87 31.18
N ALA A 201 7.31 -15.15 31.90
CA ALA A 201 7.25 -15.02 33.35
C ALA A 201 7.54 -16.43 33.92
N ALA A 202 8.51 -16.52 34.84
CA ALA A 202 9.31 -17.72 35.15
C ALA A 202 8.55 -19.04 35.48
N THR A 203 9.33 -20.12 35.66
CA THR A 203 8.87 -21.48 36.01
C THR A 203 7.91 -21.49 37.20
N VAL A 204 6.76 -22.13 37.02
CA VAL A 204 5.73 -22.32 38.05
C VAL A 204 6.18 -23.42 39.00
N GLU A 205 6.24 -23.12 40.30
CA GLU A 205 6.42 -24.13 41.34
C GLU A 205 5.15 -24.98 41.42
N THR A 206 5.24 -26.28 41.11
CA THR A 206 4.14 -27.24 40.88
C THR A 206 3.31 -27.63 42.12
N SER A 207 3.23 -26.76 43.13
CA SER A 207 2.39 -26.95 44.31
C SER A 207 1.05 -26.24 44.14
N ALA A 208 -0.03 -26.82 44.67
CA ALA A 208 -1.35 -26.20 44.64
C ALA A 208 -1.34 -24.84 45.37
N VAL A 209 -1.87 -23.80 44.73
CA VAL A 209 -1.94 -22.43 45.27
C VAL A 209 -3.39 -22.11 45.62
N SER A 210 -3.66 -21.82 46.90
CA SER A 210 -5.01 -21.52 47.39
C SER A 210 -5.17 -20.06 47.82
N PHE A 211 -6.20 -19.39 47.30
CA PHE A 211 -6.71 -18.08 47.76
C PHE A 211 -7.72 -18.35 48.88
N ALA A 212 -7.21 -18.53 50.10
CA ALA A 212 -7.99 -19.01 51.24
C ALA A 212 -8.62 -17.88 52.06
N ALA A 213 -8.03 -16.68 52.04
CA ALA A 213 -8.56 -15.50 52.71
C ALA A 213 -9.21 -14.55 51.70
N ALA A 214 -10.24 -13.82 52.13
CA ALA A 214 -10.92 -12.82 51.31
C ALA A 214 -10.02 -11.64 50.91
N ASP A 215 -8.90 -11.44 51.62
CA ASP A 215 -7.93 -10.38 51.35
C ASP A 215 -6.73 -10.87 50.49
N ASP A 216 -6.77 -12.12 50.00
CA ASP A 216 -5.72 -12.66 49.14
C ASP A 216 -5.81 -12.04 47.73
N LEU A 217 -4.74 -11.36 47.33
CA LEU A 217 -4.69 -10.58 46.10
C LEU A 217 -3.30 -10.71 45.46
N VAL A 218 -3.27 -10.98 44.15
CA VAL A 218 -2.04 -10.81 43.35
C VAL A 218 -2.29 -9.75 42.27
N THR A 219 -1.42 -8.74 42.23
CA THR A 219 -1.50 -7.64 41.26
C THR A 219 -0.28 -7.58 40.38
N PHE A 220 -0.45 -7.26 39.11
CA PHE A 220 0.64 -6.89 38.20
C PHE A 220 0.14 -5.86 37.19
N SER A 221 1.04 -5.07 36.60
CA SER A 221 0.64 -4.09 35.58
C SER A 221 0.98 -4.57 34.17
N VAL A 222 0.08 -4.31 33.22
CA VAL A 222 0.28 -4.60 31.80
C VAL A 222 0.15 -3.30 31.01
N LYS A 223 1.10 -3.04 30.12
CA LYS A 223 1.04 -1.94 29.16
C LYS A 223 1.08 -2.51 27.75
N ILE A 224 0.12 -2.14 26.90
CA ILE A 224 0.03 -2.57 25.48
C ILE A 224 0.18 -1.36 24.56
N GLY A 225 0.91 -1.51 23.44
CA GLY A 225 0.87 -0.60 22.29
C GLY A 225 1.18 0.86 22.62
N GLY A 226 2.03 1.13 23.62
CA GLY A 226 2.34 2.50 24.07
C GLY A 226 1.27 3.19 24.93
N GLY A 227 0.15 2.52 25.23
CA GLY A 227 -0.95 3.03 26.07
C GLY A 227 -0.61 3.18 27.56
N ALA A 228 -1.62 3.57 28.36
CA ALA A 228 -1.48 3.61 29.81
C ALA A 228 -1.36 2.19 30.40
N ALA A 229 -0.55 2.02 31.45
CA ALA A 229 -0.47 0.75 32.16
C ALA A 229 -1.80 0.48 32.89
N LYS A 230 -2.37 -0.70 32.68
CA LYS A 230 -3.54 -1.22 33.38
C LYS A 230 -3.09 -2.19 34.47
N THR A 231 -3.73 -2.14 35.64
CA THR A 231 -3.48 -3.10 36.72
C THR A 231 -4.39 -4.30 36.55
N VAL A 232 -3.80 -5.49 36.58
CA VAL A 232 -4.49 -6.77 36.65
C VAL A 232 -4.51 -7.22 38.09
N GLU A 233 -5.69 -7.64 38.57
CA GLU A 233 -5.91 -8.13 39.92
C GLU A 233 -6.40 -9.57 39.83
N ILE A 234 -5.80 -10.46 40.62
CA ILE A 234 -6.19 -11.86 40.77
C ILE A 234 -6.69 -12.01 42.21
N THR A 235 -8.00 -12.24 42.35
CA THR A 235 -8.71 -12.44 43.62
C THR A 235 -9.43 -13.79 43.63
N ASP A 236 -9.99 -14.18 44.77
CA ASP A 236 -10.86 -15.36 44.88
C ASP A 236 -12.00 -15.36 43.83
N GLN A 237 -12.59 -14.21 43.53
CA GLN A 237 -13.62 -14.06 42.52
C GLN A 237 -13.11 -14.35 41.10
N THR A 238 -11.88 -13.91 40.76
CA THR A 238 -11.29 -14.20 39.44
C THR A 238 -11.10 -15.70 39.20
N LEU A 239 -10.83 -16.48 40.27
CA LEU A 239 -10.72 -17.94 40.18
C LEU A 239 -12.08 -18.60 39.90
N LEU A 240 -13.14 -18.12 40.54
CA LEU A 240 -14.50 -18.60 40.31
C LEU A 240 -14.99 -18.22 38.90
N ASP A 241 -14.70 -17.01 38.45
CA ASP A 241 -15.05 -16.52 37.11
C ASP A 241 -14.25 -17.25 36.01
N ALA A 242 -13.05 -17.73 36.33
CA ALA A 242 -12.26 -18.61 35.47
C ALA A 242 -12.81 -20.04 35.37
N GLY A 243 -13.82 -20.39 36.18
CA GLY A 243 -14.53 -21.68 36.14
C GLY A 243 -13.97 -22.75 37.07
N LEU A 244 -13.12 -22.39 38.05
CA LEU A 244 -12.68 -23.32 39.08
C LEU A 244 -13.82 -23.61 40.06
N THR A 245 -13.84 -24.83 40.63
CA THR A 245 -14.87 -25.25 41.60
C THR A 245 -14.61 -24.73 43.01
N ASP A 246 -13.37 -24.33 43.30
CA ASP A 246 -12.95 -23.73 44.56
C ASP A 246 -11.84 -22.71 44.31
N THR A 247 -11.36 -22.05 45.36
CA THR A 247 -10.34 -21.01 45.28
C THR A 247 -8.90 -21.56 45.22
N THR A 248 -8.70 -22.74 44.63
CA THR A 248 -7.38 -23.40 44.56
C THR A 248 -6.97 -23.78 43.14
N ILE A 249 -5.81 -23.28 42.69
CA ILE A 249 -5.17 -23.61 41.42
C ILE A 249 -4.42 -24.94 41.60
N ARG A 250 -4.78 -25.98 40.81
CA ARG A 250 -4.20 -27.34 40.94
C ARG A 250 -3.45 -27.82 39.72
N SER A 251 -3.62 -27.15 38.58
CA SER A 251 -3.00 -27.54 37.32
C SER A 251 -2.59 -26.33 36.49
N ASN A 252 -1.70 -26.55 35.52
CA ASN A 252 -1.30 -25.55 34.54
C ASN A 252 -2.49 -25.03 33.72
N ALA A 253 -3.51 -25.87 33.50
CA ALA A 253 -4.74 -25.48 32.83
C ALA A 253 -5.57 -24.50 33.69
N ASP A 254 -5.67 -24.77 35.00
CA ASP A 254 -6.34 -23.85 35.94
C ASP A 254 -5.60 -22.52 36.00
N LEU A 255 -4.26 -22.54 36.06
CA LEU A 255 -3.44 -21.34 36.10
C LEU A 255 -3.62 -20.49 34.83
N ALA A 256 -3.56 -21.12 33.65
CA ALA A 256 -3.79 -20.43 32.38
C ALA A 256 -5.19 -19.82 32.30
N ALA A 257 -6.23 -20.54 32.78
CA ALA A 257 -7.60 -20.04 32.83
C ALA A 257 -7.73 -18.83 33.75
N VAL A 258 -7.14 -18.88 34.95
CA VAL A 258 -7.17 -17.80 35.94
C VAL A 258 -6.44 -16.56 35.42
N LEU A 259 -5.25 -16.69 34.84
CA LEU A 259 -4.52 -15.54 34.27
C LEU A 259 -5.26 -14.94 33.07
N THR A 260 -5.85 -15.78 32.22
CA THR A 260 -6.67 -15.32 31.08
C THR A 260 -7.90 -14.56 31.57
N GLN A 261 -8.55 -15.04 32.64
CA GLN A 261 -9.71 -14.38 33.21
C GLN A 261 -9.34 -13.05 33.88
N ALA A 262 -8.25 -13.01 34.65
CA ALA A 262 -7.77 -11.79 35.29
C ALA A 262 -7.44 -10.69 34.27
N LEU A 263 -6.87 -11.05 33.11
CA LEU A 263 -6.66 -10.11 32.00
C LEU A 263 -7.99 -9.56 31.45
N LYS A 264 -9.01 -10.41 31.31
CA LYS A 264 -10.35 -9.97 30.87
C LYS A 264 -11.01 -9.07 31.89
N ASP A 265 -10.92 -9.38 33.18
CA ASP A 265 -11.49 -8.57 34.26
C ASP A 265 -10.84 -7.17 34.32
N ALA A 266 -9.56 -7.09 33.98
CA ALA A 266 -8.81 -5.84 33.82
C ALA A 266 -9.07 -5.11 32.47
N ASP A 267 -10.01 -5.59 31.65
CA ASP A 267 -10.32 -5.05 30.32
C ASP A 267 -9.08 -5.03 29.40
N ILE A 268 -8.25 -6.06 29.50
CA ILE A 268 -7.09 -6.28 28.62
C ILE A 268 -7.44 -7.39 27.64
N THR A 269 -7.53 -7.03 26.36
CA THR A 269 -7.77 -7.95 25.25
C THR A 269 -6.53 -8.05 24.36
N GLY A 270 -6.31 -9.21 23.75
CA GLY A 270 -5.20 -9.40 22.80
C GLY A 270 -3.89 -9.90 23.41
N ILE A 271 -3.91 -10.33 24.68
CA ILE A 271 -2.84 -11.13 25.29
C ILE A 271 -3.37 -12.54 25.49
N ASP A 272 -2.70 -13.52 24.89
CA ASP A 272 -2.93 -14.94 25.12
C ASP A 272 -1.96 -15.45 26.18
N VAL A 273 -2.46 -16.27 27.09
CA VAL A 273 -1.66 -16.92 28.15
C VAL A 273 -1.56 -18.41 27.87
N ALA A 274 -0.32 -18.90 27.82
CA ALA A 274 -0.03 -20.32 27.71
C ALA A 274 0.98 -20.73 28.79
N ILE A 275 1.00 -22.02 29.13
CA ILE A 275 2.09 -22.60 29.93
C ILE A 275 2.92 -23.47 28.99
N ASP A 276 4.23 -23.23 28.92
CA ASP A 276 5.12 -24.00 28.05
C ASP A 276 5.46 -25.39 28.61
N ALA A 277 6.19 -26.20 27.84
CA ALA A 277 6.59 -27.55 28.24
C ALA A 277 7.62 -27.59 29.40
N SER A 278 8.12 -26.44 29.83
CA SER A 278 9.03 -26.26 30.97
C SER A 278 8.33 -25.59 32.15
N ASP A 279 6.98 -25.60 32.18
CA ASP A 279 6.14 -25.02 33.22
C ASP A 279 6.29 -23.49 33.37
N ASN A 280 6.68 -22.76 32.33
CA ASN A 280 6.74 -21.29 32.38
C ASN A 280 5.44 -20.65 31.89
N VAL A 281 5.04 -19.54 32.52
CA VAL A 281 3.94 -18.71 32.03
C VAL A 281 4.43 -17.88 30.84
N VAL A 282 3.86 -18.14 29.67
CA VAL A 282 4.13 -17.39 28.45
C VAL A 282 2.93 -16.52 28.15
N LEU A 283 3.12 -15.20 28.24
CA LEU A 283 2.16 -14.23 27.75
C LEU A 283 2.58 -13.80 26.35
N SER A 284 1.65 -13.89 25.40
CA SER A 284 1.91 -13.61 23.99
C SER A 284 0.88 -12.61 23.45
N SER A 285 1.34 -11.64 22.65
CA SER A 285 0.45 -10.62 22.06
C SER A 285 0.98 -10.18 20.71
N THR A 286 0.05 -9.86 19.79
CA THR A 286 0.38 -9.25 18.50
C THR A 286 0.89 -7.81 18.65
N ASP A 287 0.50 -7.13 19.74
CA ASP A 287 1.00 -5.80 20.07
C ASP A 287 2.21 -5.86 21.01
N THR A 288 3.08 -4.85 20.95
CA THR A 288 4.16 -4.71 21.94
C THR A 288 3.54 -4.53 23.32
N PHE A 289 3.92 -5.37 24.27
CA PHE A 289 3.47 -5.21 25.65
C PHE A 289 4.65 -5.31 26.63
N SER A 290 4.45 -4.73 27.82
CA SER A 290 5.37 -4.87 28.94
C SER A 290 4.61 -5.22 30.21
N LEU A 291 5.15 -6.14 30.98
CA LEU A 291 4.70 -6.48 32.32
C LEU A 291 5.49 -5.64 33.32
N GLY A 292 4.80 -5.07 34.31
CA GLY A 292 5.44 -4.49 35.49
C GLY A 292 5.55 -5.52 36.61
N ASP A 293 6.20 -5.12 37.70
CA ASP A 293 6.42 -6.01 38.84
C ASP A 293 5.10 -6.51 39.43
N ALA A 294 5.06 -7.80 39.72
CA ALA A 294 3.92 -8.40 40.39
C ALA A 294 4.12 -8.38 41.91
N ALA A 295 3.03 -8.12 42.63
CA ALA A 295 2.99 -8.10 44.08
C ALA A 295 1.85 -8.99 44.58
N ALA A 296 2.12 -9.76 45.63
CA ALA A 296 1.09 -10.52 46.35
C ALA A 296 0.84 -9.88 47.72
N SER A 297 -0.41 -9.84 48.14
CA SER A 297 -0.89 -9.36 49.45
C SER A 297 -1.88 -10.38 50.01
N GLY A 298 -1.94 -10.54 51.34
CA GLY A 298 -2.73 -11.58 52.01
C GLY A 298 -1.90 -12.43 52.98
N THR A 299 -2.53 -13.38 53.67
CA THR A 299 -1.85 -14.21 54.70
C THR A 299 -1.36 -15.56 54.17
N THR A 300 -0.10 -15.87 54.49
CA THR A 300 0.63 -17.17 54.38
C THR A 300 0.33 -18.07 53.17
N GLY A 301 1.17 -17.94 52.14
CA GLY A 301 1.42 -18.99 51.14
C GLY A 301 1.49 -18.50 49.69
N ILE A 302 0.75 -17.43 49.38
CA ILE A 302 0.68 -16.87 48.03
C ILE A 302 1.85 -15.92 47.81
N THR A 303 2.60 -16.17 46.75
CA THR A 303 3.63 -15.25 46.25
C THR A 303 3.41 -15.04 44.76
N ALA A 304 3.84 -13.89 44.21
CA ALA A 304 3.76 -13.69 42.76
C ALA A 304 4.51 -14.81 41.99
N ALA A 305 5.60 -15.34 42.56
CA ALA A 305 6.32 -16.49 42.02
C ALA A 305 5.50 -17.80 42.01
N SER A 306 4.63 -18.03 43.00
CA SER A 306 3.79 -19.23 43.06
C SER A 306 2.80 -19.35 41.89
N ILE A 307 2.52 -18.24 41.20
CA ILE A 307 1.67 -18.21 40.00
C ILE A 307 2.47 -17.82 38.73
N GLY A 308 3.80 -17.96 38.77
CA GLY A 308 4.69 -17.72 37.64
C GLY A 308 4.97 -16.25 37.32
N LEU A 309 4.64 -15.31 38.20
CA LEU A 309 4.75 -13.85 37.97
C LEU A 309 5.95 -13.19 38.70
N ASN A 310 7.15 -13.79 38.73
CA ASN A 310 8.30 -13.17 39.42
C ASN A 310 9.06 -12.14 38.56
N THR A 311 9.54 -11.08 39.21
CA THR A 311 10.19 -9.87 38.69
C THR A 311 11.41 -10.17 37.83
N THR A 312 11.21 -10.25 36.53
CA THR A 312 12.04 -9.72 35.43
C THR A 312 11.49 -10.41 34.19
N ALA A 313 10.43 -9.84 33.62
CA ALA A 313 10.01 -10.17 32.26
C ALA A 313 11.14 -9.69 31.33
N THR A 314 12.19 -10.50 31.21
CA THR A 314 13.16 -10.34 30.14
C THR A 314 12.34 -10.53 28.88
N THR A 315 12.21 -9.48 28.08
CA THR A 315 11.63 -9.54 26.75
C THR A 315 12.50 -10.47 25.92
N THR A 316 12.32 -11.78 26.06
CA THR A 316 12.96 -12.78 25.22
C THR A 316 12.17 -12.79 23.92
N SER A 317 12.45 -11.81 23.09
CA SER A 317 12.17 -11.90 21.67
C SER A 317 12.93 -13.11 21.12
N ALA A 318 12.22 -14.19 20.82
CA ALA A 318 12.61 -15.21 19.86
C ALA A 318 11.34 -16.01 19.49
N ALA A 319 11.00 -16.27 18.23
CA ALA A 319 11.84 -16.42 17.06
C ALA A 319 11.28 -15.63 15.87
N SER A 320 12.18 -14.97 15.15
CA SER A 320 11.93 -14.47 13.81
C SER A 320 11.64 -15.65 12.87
N ALA A 321 10.37 -15.97 12.67
CA ALA A 321 9.96 -16.72 11.49
C ALA A 321 9.87 -15.74 10.31
N GLY A 322 10.98 -15.62 9.61
CA GLY A 322 11.06 -15.32 8.17
C GLY A 322 10.52 -13.98 7.70
N ALA A 323 11.40 -13.12 7.24
CA ALA A 323 11.01 -12.05 6.35
C ALA A 323 10.63 -12.71 4.99
N ALA A 324 9.37 -12.65 4.56
CA ALA A 324 8.87 -13.41 3.41
C ALA A 324 8.31 -12.47 2.33
N ALA A 325 8.72 -12.66 1.08
CA ALA A 325 8.08 -12.02 -0.06
C ALA A 325 6.98 -12.95 -0.61
N VAL A 326 5.97 -12.38 -1.28
CA VAL A 326 4.95 -13.20 -1.98
C VAL A 326 5.60 -14.05 -3.05
N ASP A 327 6.73 -13.62 -3.63
CA ASP A 327 7.52 -14.38 -4.59
C ASP A 327 8.30 -15.57 -3.97
N THR A 328 8.52 -15.55 -2.65
CA THR A 328 9.33 -16.57 -1.94
C THR A 328 8.51 -17.47 -1.03
N ILE A 329 7.18 -17.52 -1.19
CA ILE A 329 6.31 -18.39 -0.37
C ILE A 329 6.68 -19.85 -0.61
N ASP A 330 7.13 -20.54 0.45
CA ASP A 330 7.40 -21.98 0.47
C ASP A 330 6.67 -22.64 1.65
N ILE A 331 5.64 -23.45 1.33
CA ILE A 331 4.85 -24.20 2.32
C ILE A 331 5.37 -25.62 2.59
N THR A 332 6.47 -26.05 1.95
CA THR A 332 6.98 -27.42 2.08
C THR A 332 7.53 -27.73 3.47
N SER A 333 8.01 -26.71 4.19
CA SER A 333 8.52 -26.80 5.56
C SER A 333 7.58 -26.20 6.63
N ALA A 334 6.45 -25.61 6.21
CA ALA A 334 5.55 -24.86 7.10
C ALA A 334 4.67 -25.78 7.97
N SER A 335 4.63 -25.50 9.28
CA SER A 335 3.69 -26.10 10.22
C SER A 335 2.29 -25.47 10.10
N VAL A 336 1.24 -26.11 10.63
CA VAL A 336 -0.15 -25.59 10.58
C VAL A 336 -0.27 -24.24 11.29
N THR A 337 0.64 -23.95 12.22
CA THR A 337 0.75 -22.67 12.94
C THR A 337 1.34 -21.57 12.07
N ASP A 338 2.25 -21.90 11.15
CA ASP A 338 2.95 -20.93 10.29
C ASP A 338 2.08 -20.40 9.13
N ILE A 339 0.97 -21.08 8.82
CA ILE A 339 0.08 -20.70 7.70
C ILE A 339 -1.15 -19.90 8.19
N LYS A 340 -1.37 -19.82 9.51
CA LYS A 340 -2.52 -19.10 10.12
C LYS A 340 -2.25 -17.63 10.44
N ASN A 341 -0.97 -17.24 10.50
CA ASN A 341 -0.53 -15.86 10.69
C ASN A 341 -0.10 -15.25 9.35
#